data_AF-A0A7V3QES0-F1
#
_entry.id   AF-A0A7V3QES0-F1
#
_cell.length_a   1.000
_cell.length_b   1.000
_cell.length_c   1.000
_cell.angle_alpha   90.00
_cell.angle_beta   90.00
_cell.angle_gamma   90.00
#
_symmetry.space_group_name_H-M   'P 1'
#
loop_
_entity.id
_entity.type
_entity.pdbx_description
1 polymer ?
#
loop_
_entity_poly.entity_id
_entity_poly.type
_entity_poly.pdbx_seq_one_letter_code
_entity_poly.pdbx_strand_id
1 'polypeptide(L)'
;MPTLDGLYVPYTAMKLAELKTFAEEVIDFINEFAPQTLCSFHSQPELTQHNQPHAEAFEKLALRLFELQFRYNHPYRRYCEYLRITPNTIQSWQQIPAVPTTAFKDFEMTCLPEEMREHVFFSSGTTSSSRSKHYHCTLSIKLYETSIWNWFLAHVWPMAFEATNPCSNPIVCILTPPPESAPESSLVHMFGLIASRFGNAEFCAQKSTSGYWSPDFTRVIKTFEKAIRLSAPVLTLTPASALVLLLEFMSKHSVSIKLPPYSVIMETGGYKGQVKPVPKSKLYAIVEEVLGIPQNRIVSEYGMCELSSQAYDHAVSRSGTEYEGSASPIPSPENRTFHFPPWARAVVISPESGAEVALDQTGIIKVIDLANVFSVQAIFTGDLGIRTKHGFRLLGRAPTLEPRGCSLMVT
;
A
#
# COMPACT_ATOMS: atom_id res chain seq x y z
N MET A 1 -41.89 -43.95 1.37
CA MET A 1 -41.02 -42.84 0.93
C MET A 1 -41.14 -41.71 1.93
N PRO A 2 -40.11 -41.42 2.72
CA PRO A 2 -39.83 -40.08 3.22
C PRO A 2 -38.68 -39.48 2.41
N THR A 3 -38.86 -38.25 1.94
CA THR A 3 -37.87 -37.44 1.22
C THR A 3 -36.78 -36.97 2.19
N LEU A 4 -35.54 -37.40 1.94
CA LEU A 4 -34.32 -36.89 2.58
C LEU A 4 -33.89 -35.61 1.87
N ASP A 5 -34.61 -34.51 2.10
CA ASP A 5 -34.11 -33.16 1.84
C ASP A 5 -33.42 -32.65 3.10
N GLY A 6 -32.16 -33.07 3.27
CA GLY A 6 -31.29 -32.68 4.37
C GLY A 6 -29.98 -32.12 3.83
N LEU A 7 -29.93 -30.78 3.69
CA LEU A 7 -28.73 -29.93 3.77
C LEU A 7 -27.45 -30.49 3.11
N TYR A 8 -27.44 -30.57 1.77
CA TYR A 8 -26.17 -30.62 1.04
C TYR A 8 -25.67 -29.19 0.85
N VAL A 9 -25.00 -28.63 1.87
CA VAL A 9 -24.15 -27.46 1.66
C VAL A 9 -22.97 -27.97 0.82
N PRO A 10 -22.80 -27.55 -0.45
CA PRO A 10 -21.70 -28.05 -1.28
C PRO A 10 -20.37 -27.81 -0.55
N TYR A 11 -19.46 -28.79 -0.61
CA TYR A 11 -18.16 -28.77 0.09
C TYR A 11 -17.39 -27.45 -0.07
N THR A 12 -17.55 -26.74 -1.20
CA THR A 12 -17.02 -25.40 -1.48
C THR A 12 -17.55 -24.30 -0.55
N ALA A 13 -18.82 -24.38 -0.14
CA ALA A 13 -19.48 -23.39 0.72
C ALA A 13 -19.02 -23.49 2.19
N MET A 14 -18.72 -24.70 2.71
CA MET A 14 -18.10 -24.85 4.04
C MET A 14 -16.68 -24.29 4.09
N LYS A 15 -15.86 -24.51 3.05
CA LYS A 15 -14.47 -24.03 2.97
C LYS A 15 -14.35 -22.51 3.06
N LEU A 16 -15.29 -21.80 2.44
CA LEU A 16 -15.26 -20.34 2.38
C LEU A 16 -15.79 -19.70 3.66
N ALA A 17 -16.57 -20.41 4.47
CA ALA A 17 -17.06 -19.90 5.75
C ALA A 17 -15.92 -19.57 6.72
N GLU A 18 -14.92 -20.47 6.83
CA GLU A 18 -13.74 -20.25 7.68
C GLU A 18 -12.95 -18.98 7.27
N LEU A 19 -12.70 -18.82 5.96
CA LEU A 19 -12.01 -17.64 5.43
C LEU A 19 -12.81 -16.36 5.60
N LYS A 20 -14.15 -16.40 5.44
CA LYS A 20 -15.03 -15.25 5.68
C LYS A 20 -15.00 -14.81 7.14
N THR A 21 -15.18 -15.75 8.07
CA THR A 21 -15.09 -15.47 9.51
C THR A 21 -13.72 -14.92 9.88
N PHE A 22 -12.65 -15.49 9.32
CA PHE A 22 -11.30 -14.96 9.55
C PHE A 22 -11.12 -13.54 8.98
N ALA A 23 -11.66 -13.25 7.79
CA ALA A 23 -11.60 -11.90 7.23
C ALA A 23 -12.34 -10.86 8.09
N GLU A 24 -13.49 -11.22 8.66
CA GLU A 24 -14.21 -10.36 9.61
C GLU A 24 -13.38 -10.10 10.88
N GLU A 25 -12.75 -11.14 11.44
CA GLU A 25 -11.84 -11.00 12.58
C GLU A 25 -10.63 -10.10 12.27
N VAL A 26 -10.06 -10.19 11.06
CA VAL A 26 -8.99 -9.27 10.64
C VAL A 26 -9.53 -7.85 10.48
N ILE A 27 -10.73 -7.66 9.93
CA ILE A 27 -11.37 -6.34 9.85
C ILE A 27 -11.52 -5.74 11.26
N ASP A 28 -11.99 -6.52 12.23
CA ASP A 28 -12.14 -6.08 13.61
C ASP A 28 -10.79 -5.70 14.22
N PHE A 29 -9.76 -6.55 14.05
CA PHE A 29 -8.40 -6.26 14.48
C PHE A 29 -7.84 -4.97 13.85
N ILE A 30 -8.08 -4.74 12.55
CA ILE A 30 -7.67 -3.48 11.88
C ILE A 30 -8.39 -2.29 12.50
N ASN A 31 -9.68 -2.42 12.81
CA ASN A 31 -10.49 -1.34 13.37
C ASN A 31 -10.12 -1.00 14.82
N GLU A 32 -9.43 -1.87 15.57
CA GLU A 32 -8.84 -1.51 16.87
C GLU A 32 -7.81 -0.38 16.76
N PHE A 33 -7.19 -0.22 15.58
CA PHE A 33 -6.23 0.84 15.29
C PHE A 33 -6.86 2.09 14.66
N ALA A 34 -8.14 2.01 14.31
CA ALA A 34 -8.89 3.12 13.74
C ALA A 34 -8.96 4.27 14.77
N PRO A 35 -8.74 5.52 14.34
CA PRO A 35 -8.92 6.66 15.22
C PRO A 35 -10.40 6.74 15.66
N GLN A 36 -10.67 6.64 16.98
CA GLN A 36 -12.03 6.50 17.54
C GLN A 36 -12.97 7.68 17.21
N THR A 37 -12.44 8.87 16.92
CA THR A 37 -13.15 9.97 16.25
C THR A 37 -12.15 10.81 15.44
N LEU A 38 -12.63 11.51 14.39
CA LEU A 38 -11.84 12.46 13.61
C LEU A 38 -11.21 13.59 14.47
N CYS A 39 -11.77 13.85 15.67
CA CYS A 39 -11.29 14.86 16.63
C CYS A 39 -10.41 14.28 17.77
N SER A 40 -10.43 12.97 18.03
CA SER A 40 -9.72 12.33 19.16
C SER A 40 -8.34 11.78 18.78
N PHE A 41 -7.77 12.25 17.67
CA PHE A 41 -6.46 11.79 17.19
C PHE A 41 -5.32 12.00 18.21
N HIS A 42 -5.51 12.89 19.19
CA HIS A 42 -4.47 13.34 20.12
C HIS A 42 -4.46 12.58 21.47
N SER A 43 -5.42 11.68 21.73
CA SER A 43 -5.60 11.05 23.05
C SER A 43 -5.37 9.54 23.08
N GLN A 44 -4.80 8.95 22.02
CA GLN A 44 -4.60 7.50 21.93
C GLN A 44 -3.12 7.10 22.11
N PRO A 45 -2.84 5.95 22.76
CA PRO A 45 -1.47 5.46 22.96
C PRO A 45 -0.75 5.19 21.63
N GLU A 46 0.58 5.24 21.67
CA GLU A 46 1.46 5.09 20.51
C GLU A 46 1.20 3.80 19.70
N LEU A 47 1.07 3.95 18.38
CA LEU A 47 1.11 2.84 17.43
C LEU A 47 2.55 2.41 17.20
N THR A 48 3.17 1.76 18.18
CA THR A 48 4.40 1.02 17.87
C THR A 48 4.03 -0.40 17.44
N GLN A 49 4.70 -0.90 16.39
CA GLN A 49 4.62 -2.33 15.98
C GLN A 49 5.10 -3.30 17.10
N HIS A 50 5.54 -2.75 18.23
CA HIS A 50 6.13 -3.42 19.37
C HIS A 50 5.25 -3.40 20.63
N ASN A 51 4.02 -2.90 20.59
CA ASN A 51 3.12 -3.09 21.72
C ASN A 51 2.85 -4.60 21.91
N GLN A 52 3.27 -5.14 23.05
CA GLN A 52 3.38 -6.60 23.27
C GLN A 52 2.07 -7.36 23.01
N PRO A 53 0.87 -6.89 23.44
CA PRO A 53 -0.39 -7.54 23.11
C PRO A 53 -0.70 -7.57 21.61
N HIS A 54 -0.36 -6.50 20.87
CA HIS A 54 -0.57 -6.44 19.42
C HIS A 54 0.43 -7.33 18.66
N ALA A 55 1.64 -7.50 19.18
CA ALA A 55 2.60 -8.45 18.63
C ALA A 55 2.14 -9.90 18.78
N GLU A 56 1.63 -10.27 19.95
CA GLU A 56 1.04 -11.60 20.18
C GLU A 56 -0.23 -11.85 19.34
N ALA A 57 -1.09 -10.84 19.20
CA ALA A 57 -2.26 -10.92 18.34
C ALA A 57 -1.88 -11.14 16.87
N PHE A 58 -0.92 -10.36 16.36
CA PHE A 58 -0.40 -10.52 15.01
C PHE A 58 0.17 -11.92 14.76
N GLU A 59 1.01 -12.43 15.67
CA GLU A 59 1.61 -13.77 15.57
C GLU A 59 0.53 -14.85 15.42
N LYS A 60 -0.49 -14.82 16.29
CA LYS A 60 -1.60 -15.77 16.28
C LYS A 60 -2.40 -15.69 14.98
N LEU A 61 -2.75 -14.48 14.54
CA LEU A 61 -3.48 -14.26 13.30
C LEU A 61 -2.68 -14.72 12.07
N ALA A 62 -1.37 -14.40 12.01
CA ALA A 62 -0.50 -14.77 10.88
C ALA A 62 -0.36 -16.29 10.75
N LEU A 63 -0.14 -17.00 11.86
CA LEU A 63 -0.03 -18.46 11.87
C LEU A 63 -1.36 -19.14 11.50
N ARG A 64 -2.49 -18.63 12.00
CA ARG A 64 -3.82 -19.15 11.63
C ARG A 64 -4.15 -18.85 10.16
N LEU A 65 -3.81 -17.67 9.66
CA LEU A 65 -3.96 -17.35 8.24
C LEU A 65 -3.09 -18.27 7.38
N PHE A 66 -1.88 -18.62 7.84
CA PHE A 66 -1.01 -19.55 7.13
C PHE A 66 -1.66 -20.92 7.02
N GLU A 67 -2.27 -21.42 8.09
CA GLU A 67 -3.01 -22.69 8.05
C GLU A 67 -4.17 -22.66 7.04
N LEU A 68 -4.97 -21.59 7.05
CA LEU A 68 -6.08 -21.41 6.11
C LEU A 68 -5.59 -21.34 4.66
N GLN A 69 -4.55 -20.55 4.39
CA GLN A 69 -3.96 -20.41 3.06
C GLN A 69 -3.29 -21.71 2.60
N PHE A 70 -2.61 -22.44 3.48
CA PHE A 70 -2.07 -23.76 3.16
C PHE A 70 -3.18 -24.75 2.78
N ARG A 71 -4.36 -24.66 3.40
CA ARG A 71 -5.52 -25.51 3.09
C ARG A 71 -6.20 -25.14 1.78
N TYR A 72 -6.36 -23.84 1.50
CA TYR A 72 -7.26 -23.34 0.46
C TYR A 72 -6.58 -22.70 -0.76
N ASN A 73 -5.35 -22.22 -0.64
CA ASN A 73 -4.59 -21.66 -1.75
C ASN A 73 -3.71 -22.75 -2.38
N HIS A 74 -4.22 -23.41 -3.43
CA HIS A 74 -3.57 -24.60 -3.99
C HIS A 74 -2.14 -24.36 -4.53
N PRO A 75 -1.86 -23.29 -5.31
CA PRO A 75 -0.48 -23.00 -5.73
C PRO A 75 0.45 -22.73 -4.55
N TYR A 76 -0.01 -21.98 -3.54
CA TYR A 76 0.78 -21.70 -2.35
C TYR A 76 1.05 -22.95 -1.51
N ARG A 77 0.07 -23.84 -1.36
CA ARG A 77 0.26 -25.14 -0.70
C ARG A 77 1.38 -25.95 -1.36
N ARG A 78 1.34 -26.09 -2.69
CA ARG A 78 2.36 -26.83 -3.44
C ARG A 78 3.77 -26.24 -3.26
N TYR A 79 3.86 -24.92 -3.21
CA TYR A 79 5.12 -24.22 -2.91
C TYR A 79 5.62 -24.55 -1.51
N CYS A 80 4.75 -24.47 -0.50
CA CYS A 80 5.09 -24.81 0.88
C CYS A 80 5.49 -26.29 1.05
N GLU A 81 4.77 -27.22 0.40
CA GLU A 81 5.10 -28.66 0.38
C GLU A 81 6.46 -28.93 -0.27
N TYR A 82 6.78 -28.23 -1.36
CA TYR A 82 8.11 -28.31 -2.00
C TYR A 82 9.22 -27.87 -1.04
N LEU A 83 9.00 -26.81 -0.27
CA LEU A 83 9.91 -26.35 0.78
C LEU A 83 9.88 -27.22 2.04
N ARG A 84 8.99 -28.23 2.12
CA ARG A 84 8.75 -29.07 3.30
C ARG A 84 8.34 -28.26 4.54
N ILE A 85 7.69 -27.12 4.32
CA ILE A 85 7.15 -26.26 5.38
C ILE A 85 5.63 -26.42 5.39
N THR A 86 5.10 -26.81 6.54
CA THR A 86 3.65 -26.94 6.82
C THR A 86 3.29 -26.17 8.10
N PRO A 87 2.00 -25.90 8.36
CA PRO A 87 1.58 -25.21 9.59
C PRO A 87 2.14 -25.82 10.88
N ASN A 88 2.34 -27.13 10.92
CA ASN A 88 2.87 -27.84 12.11
C ASN A 88 4.40 -27.77 12.25
N THR A 89 5.11 -27.27 11.23
CA THR A 89 6.59 -27.23 11.23
C THR A 89 7.16 -25.88 11.62
N ILE A 90 6.33 -24.85 11.73
CA ILE A 90 6.74 -23.50 12.11
C ILE A 90 6.13 -23.11 13.45
N GLN A 91 6.83 -22.26 14.18
CA GLN A 91 6.38 -21.73 15.47
C GLN A 91 6.21 -20.22 15.44
N SER A 92 6.66 -19.57 14.37
CA SER A 92 6.64 -18.11 14.28
C SER A 92 6.35 -17.60 12.87
N TRP A 93 5.70 -16.44 12.78
CA TRP A 93 5.26 -15.85 11.51
C TRP A 93 6.42 -15.55 10.55
N GLN A 94 7.62 -15.26 11.07
CA GLN A 94 8.82 -14.99 10.28
C GLN A 94 9.20 -16.20 9.41
N GLN A 95 8.84 -17.41 9.85
CA GLN A 95 9.10 -18.67 9.16
C GLN A 95 8.07 -18.99 8.06
N ILE A 96 6.98 -18.21 7.95
CA ILE A 96 5.99 -18.40 6.89
C ILE A 96 6.68 -18.21 5.53
N PRO A 97 6.60 -19.18 4.59
CA PRO A 97 7.27 -19.09 3.29
C PRO A 97 6.72 -17.94 2.46
N ALA A 98 7.59 -17.04 2.00
CA ALA A 98 7.16 -15.98 1.09
C ALA A 98 7.31 -16.40 -0.38
N VAL A 99 6.38 -15.95 -1.21
CA VAL A 99 6.44 -16.11 -2.68
C VAL A 99 6.92 -14.81 -3.33
N PRO A 100 7.68 -14.85 -4.43
CA PRO A 100 8.01 -13.64 -5.18
C PRO A 100 6.77 -13.06 -5.86
N THR A 101 6.69 -11.73 -6.01
CA THR A 101 5.61 -11.05 -6.75
C THR A 101 5.43 -11.60 -8.18
N THR A 102 6.49 -12.11 -8.81
CA THR A 102 6.41 -12.76 -10.13
C THR A 102 5.53 -13.99 -10.14
N ALA A 103 5.35 -14.69 -9.01
CA ALA A 103 4.51 -15.87 -8.94
C ALA A 103 3.02 -15.56 -9.22
N PHE A 104 2.58 -14.33 -8.99
CA PHE A 104 1.23 -13.86 -9.33
C PHE A 104 0.98 -13.70 -10.84
N LYS A 105 2.03 -13.79 -11.67
CA LYS A 105 1.91 -13.80 -13.13
C LYS A 105 1.61 -15.20 -13.64
N ASP A 106 2.27 -16.19 -13.05
CA ASP A 106 2.29 -17.56 -13.51
C ASP A 106 1.23 -18.42 -12.81
N PHE A 107 0.83 -18.04 -11.59
CA PHE A 107 -0.09 -18.79 -10.76
C PHE A 107 -1.20 -17.91 -10.18
N GLU A 108 -2.38 -18.50 -10.03
CA GLU A 108 -3.50 -17.88 -9.35
C GLU A 108 -3.34 -18.01 -7.83
N MET A 109 -2.59 -17.08 -7.25
CA MET A 109 -2.29 -17.03 -5.82
C MET A 109 -3.52 -16.61 -4.97
N THR A 110 -4.60 -17.38 -5.02
CA THR A 110 -5.87 -17.07 -4.35
C THR A 110 -6.53 -18.28 -3.70
N CYS A 111 -7.25 -18.02 -2.60
CA CYS A 111 -8.17 -18.98 -1.99
C CYS A 111 -9.58 -18.93 -2.60
N LEU A 112 -9.86 -17.98 -3.51
CA LEU A 112 -11.19 -17.79 -4.08
C LEU A 112 -11.47 -18.79 -5.21
N PRO A 113 -12.60 -19.52 -5.15
CA PRO A 113 -13.17 -20.19 -6.31
C PRO A 113 -13.43 -19.19 -7.44
N GLU A 114 -13.34 -19.65 -8.69
CA GLU A 114 -13.45 -18.79 -9.88
C GLU A 114 -14.76 -17.98 -9.90
N GLU A 115 -15.86 -18.61 -9.51
CA GLU A 115 -17.21 -18.02 -9.46
C GLU A 115 -17.36 -16.88 -8.42
N MET A 116 -16.41 -16.76 -7.47
CA MET A 116 -16.41 -15.73 -6.43
C MET A 116 -15.42 -14.59 -6.74
N ARG A 117 -14.70 -14.64 -7.86
CA ARG A 117 -13.71 -13.63 -8.25
C ARG A 117 -14.42 -12.50 -9.00
N GLU A 118 -15.01 -11.61 -8.23
CA GLU A 118 -15.80 -10.48 -8.72
C GLU A 118 -14.94 -9.34 -9.31
N HIS A 119 -13.73 -9.17 -8.77
CA HIS A 119 -12.78 -8.16 -9.21
C HIS A 119 -11.38 -8.74 -9.40
N VAL A 120 -10.62 -8.17 -10.32
CA VAL A 120 -9.20 -8.48 -10.50
C VAL A 120 -8.42 -7.18 -10.65
N PHE A 121 -7.43 -7.01 -9.78
CA PHE A 121 -6.43 -5.97 -9.94
C PHE A 121 -5.22 -6.55 -10.64
N PHE A 122 -4.58 -5.70 -11.45
CA PHE A 122 -3.37 -6.09 -12.15
C PHE A 122 -2.20 -5.17 -11.86
N SER A 123 -1.01 -5.76 -11.80
CA SER A 123 0.22 -4.98 -11.72
C SER A 123 0.46 -4.20 -13.02
N SER A 124 1.17 -3.06 -12.90
CA SER A 124 1.50 -2.23 -14.06
C SER A 124 2.51 -2.94 -14.97
N GLY A 125 2.18 -3.11 -16.25
CA GLY A 125 3.05 -3.67 -17.31
C GLY A 125 2.41 -3.52 -18.69
N THR A 126 3.21 -3.33 -19.74
CA THR A 126 2.76 -3.00 -21.10
C THR A 126 2.42 -4.22 -21.98
N THR A 127 2.67 -5.44 -21.49
CA THR A 127 2.30 -6.68 -22.17
C THR A 127 1.22 -7.42 -21.39
N SER A 128 0.04 -7.59 -22.00
CA SER A 128 -1.14 -8.21 -21.39
C SER A 128 -0.92 -9.65 -20.92
N SER A 129 0.07 -10.36 -21.48
CA SER A 129 0.40 -11.75 -21.13
C SER A 129 1.30 -11.92 -19.91
N SER A 130 1.74 -10.85 -19.22
CA SER A 130 2.75 -10.94 -18.15
C SER A 130 2.49 -10.07 -16.91
N ARG A 131 1.25 -9.64 -16.67
CA ARG A 131 0.88 -8.86 -15.47
C ARG A 131 0.50 -9.79 -14.33
N SER A 132 0.87 -9.42 -13.11
CA SER A 132 0.39 -10.07 -11.89
C SER A 132 -1.12 -9.89 -11.80
N LYS A 133 -1.82 -10.88 -11.25
CA LYS A 133 -3.27 -10.84 -11.00
C LYS A 133 -3.56 -10.99 -9.52
N HIS A 134 -4.30 -10.06 -8.94
CA HIS A 134 -4.81 -10.17 -7.57
C HIS A 134 -6.34 -10.23 -7.62
N TYR A 135 -6.89 -11.38 -7.25
CA TYR A 135 -8.33 -11.64 -7.33
C TYR A 135 -9.03 -11.27 -6.03
N HIS A 136 -10.20 -10.65 -6.17
CA HIS A 136 -10.98 -10.13 -5.06
C HIS A 136 -12.46 -10.51 -5.19
N CYS A 137 -13.08 -10.82 -4.06
CA CYS A 137 -14.53 -10.82 -3.86
C CYS A 137 -14.94 -9.58 -3.04
N THR A 138 -16.25 -9.29 -2.93
CA THR A 138 -16.80 -8.18 -2.14
C THR A 138 -16.19 -8.08 -0.73
N LEU A 139 -16.07 -9.19 0.01
CA LEU A 139 -15.51 -9.16 1.37
C LEU A 139 -14.01 -8.82 1.37
N SER A 140 -13.24 -9.32 0.40
CA SER A 140 -11.83 -8.98 0.28
C SER A 140 -11.61 -7.52 -0.12
N ILE A 141 -12.51 -6.93 -0.93
CA ILE A 141 -12.50 -5.49 -1.22
C ILE A 141 -12.77 -4.70 0.06
N LYS A 142 -13.80 -5.06 0.84
CA LYS A 142 -14.08 -4.41 2.12
C LYS A 142 -12.87 -4.44 3.06
N LEU A 143 -12.18 -5.57 3.17
CA LEU A 143 -10.96 -5.71 3.96
C LEU A 143 -9.83 -4.82 3.43
N TYR A 144 -9.61 -4.80 2.11
CA TYR A 144 -8.64 -3.92 1.46
C TYR A 144 -8.93 -2.44 1.74
N GLU A 145 -10.18 -2.02 1.58
CA GLU A 145 -10.63 -0.65 1.85
C GLU A 145 -10.47 -0.28 3.34
N THR A 146 -10.74 -1.22 4.26
CA THR A 146 -10.55 -1.01 5.70
C THR A 146 -9.08 -0.79 6.04
N SER A 147 -8.18 -1.57 5.43
CA SER A 147 -6.73 -1.42 5.55
C SER A 147 -6.27 -0.05 5.02
N ILE A 148 -6.64 0.30 3.78
CA ILE A 148 -6.30 1.60 3.17
C ILE A 148 -6.74 2.75 4.07
N TRP A 149 -8.01 2.77 4.46
CA TRP A 149 -8.59 3.92 5.12
C TRP A 149 -7.96 4.20 6.48
N ASN A 150 -7.79 3.17 7.31
CA ASN A 150 -7.26 3.34 8.66
C ASN A 150 -5.78 3.76 8.64
N TRP A 151 -4.99 3.25 7.70
CA TRP A 151 -3.58 3.65 7.58
C TRP A 151 -3.41 5.01 6.90
N PHE A 152 -4.20 5.32 5.86
CA PHE A 152 -4.26 6.65 5.26
C PHE A 152 -4.58 7.72 6.32
N LEU A 153 -5.59 7.48 7.16
CA LEU A 153 -5.93 8.38 8.26
C LEU A 153 -4.76 8.55 9.23
N ALA A 154 -4.03 7.49 9.57
CA ALA A 154 -2.89 7.59 10.49
C ALA A 154 -1.77 8.50 9.96
N HIS A 155 -1.60 8.60 8.64
CA HIS A 155 -0.43 9.25 8.03
C HIS A 155 -0.72 10.60 7.37
N VAL A 156 -1.82 10.71 6.64
CA VAL A 156 -2.10 11.89 5.80
C VAL A 156 -3.07 12.85 6.48
N TRP A 157 -4.00 12.33 7.29
CA TRP A 157 -5.02 13.14 7.94
C TRP A 157 -4.45 14.19 8.91
N PRO A 158 -3.53 13.88 9.84
CA PRO A 158 -3.04 14.86 10.81
C PRO A 158 -2.27 16.00 10.16
N MET A 159 -1.75 15.75 8.96
CA MET A 159 -1.14 16.79 8.15
C MET A 159 -2.24 17.65 7.54
N ALA A 160 -3.13 17.07 6.73
CA ALA A 160 -4.18 17.81 6.01
C ALA A 160 -5.17 18.55 6.93
N PHE A 161 -5.32 18.10 8.18
CA PHE A 161 -6.28 18.61 9.16
C PHE A 161 -5.60 18.82 10.51
N GLU A 162 -4.76 19.84 10.60
CA GLU A 162 -4.24 20.27 11.89
C GLU A 162 -5.41 20.73 12.79
N ALA A 163 -5.43 20.30 14.05
CA ALA A 163 -6.57 20.48 14.98
C ALA A 163 -6.95 21.94 15.27
N THR A 164 -6.14 22.90 14.82
CA THR A 164 -6.38 24.33 14.95
C THR A 164 -7.35 24.89 13.89
N ASN A 165 -7.64 24.14 12.81
CA ASN A 165 -8.64 24.55 11.81
C ASN A 165 -9.50 23.38 11.27
N PRO A 166 -10.38 22.79 12.11
CA PRO A 166 -11.22 21.64 11.75
C PRO A 166 -12.31 21.93 10.69
N CYS A 167 -12.41 23.15 10.16
CA CYS A 167 -13.54 23.60 9.34
C CYS A 167 -13.27 23.69 7.83
N SER A 168 -12.04 23.53 7.34
CA SER A 168 -11.77 23.58 5.90
C SER A 168 -11.56 22.19 5.30
N ASN A 169 -12.62 21.60 4.76
CA ASN A 169 -12.52 20.38 3.95
C ASN A 169 -11.61 20.65 2.72
N PRO A 170 -10.50 19.91 2.53
CA PRO A 170 -9.57 20.15 1.44
C PRO A 170 -10.25 19.90 0.10
N ILE A 171 -9.73 20.56 -0.93
CA ILE A 171 -9.98 20.15 -2.30
C ILE A 171 -9.03 19.00 -2.61
N VAL A 172 -9.58 17.85 -3.00
CA VAL A 172 -8.78 16.67 -3.35
C VAL A 172 -8.49 16.69 -4.86
N CYS A 173 -7.22 16.81 -5.24
CA CYS A 173 -6.78 16.80 -6.63
C CYS A 173 -6.09 15.47 -6.93
N ILE A 174 -6.65 14.67 -7.83
CA ILE A 174 -6.21 13.29 -8.05
C ILE A 174 -5.64 13.17 -9.46
N LEU A 175 -4.38 12.78 -9.60
CA LEU A 175 -3.68 12.77 -10.90
C LEU A 175 -3.81 11.41 -11.62
N THR A 176 -4.89 10.69 -11.35
CA THR A 176 -5.25 9.41 -11.98
C THR A 176 -6.65 9.53 -12.61
N PRO A 177 -7.03 8.62 -13.53
CA PRO A 177 -8.41 8.50 -13.96
C PRO A 177 -9.35 8.19 -12.78
N PRO A 178 -10.67 8.41 -12.95
CA PRO A 178 -11.66 7.94 -11.99
C PRO A 178 -11.81 6.40 -12.08
N PRO A 179 -12.29 5.73 -11.01
CA PRO A 179 -12.40 4.27 -10.93
C PRO A 179 -13.13 3.59 -12.09
N GLU A 180 -14.18 4.21 -12.63
CA GLU A 180 -14.97 3.67 -13.73
C GLU A 180 -14.16 3.56 -15.03
N SER A 181 -13.10 4.37 -15.16
CA SER A 181 -12.22 4.40 -16.35
C SER A 181 -11.03 3.45 -16.24
N ALA A 182 -10.74 2.92 -15.04
CA ALA A 182 -9.64 1.99 -14.80
C ALA A 182 -9.95 1.04 -13.61
N PRO A 183 -11.03 0.24 -13.69
CA PRO A 183 -11.51 -0.59 -12.57
C PRO A 183 -10.53 -1.70 -12.14
N GLU A 184 -9.59 -2.04 -13.03
CA GLU A 184 -8.55 -3.06 -12.84
C GLU A 184 -7.30 -2.55 -12.10
N SER A 185 -7.25 -1.27 -11.73
CA SER A 185 -6.09 -0.66 -11.07
C SER A 185 -6.31 -0.52 -9.57
N SER A 186 -5.53 -1.24 -8.76
CA SER A 186 -5.56 -1.13 -7.30
C SER A 186 -5.26 0.29 -6.80
N LEU A 187 -4.39 1.02 -7.50
CA LEU A 187 -4.07 2.42 -7.20
C LEU A 187 -5.28 3.33 -7.47
N VAL A 188 -5.93 3.18 -8.62
CA VAL A 188 -7.12 3.98 -8.95
C VAL A 188 -8.26 3.66 -7.97
N HIS A 189 -8.42 2.39 -7.60
CA HIS A 189 -9.38 1.98 -6.57
C HIS A 189 -9.06 2.65 -5.22
N MET A 190 -7.80 2.64 -4.77
CA MET A 190 -7.38 3.30 -3.53
C MET A 190 -7.68 4.81 -3.54
N PHE A 191 -7.34 5.51 -4.62
CA PHE A 191 -7.67 6.94 -4.74
C PHE A 191 -9.16 7.19 -4.86
N GLY A 192 -9.92 6.29 -5.50
CA GLY A 192 -11.39 6.31 -5.53
C GLY A 192 -12.02 6.20 -4.15
N LEU A 193 -11.55 5.24 -3.34
CA LEU A 193 -11.96 5.09 -1.95
C LEU A 193 -11.68 6.37 -1.16
N ILE A 194 -10.45 6.87 -1.19
CA ILE A 194 -10.08 8.09 -0.48
C ILE A 194 -10.96 9.26 -0.94
N ALA A 195 -11.12 9.45 -2.26
CA ALA A 195 -11.97 10.48 -2.85
C ALA A 195 -13.41 10.41 -2.35
N SER A 196 -14.01 9.22 -2.26
CA SER A 196 -15.38 9.02 -1.79
C SER A 196 -15.61 9.45 -0.34
N ARG A 197 -14.54 9.55 0.45
CA ARG A 197 -14.58 10.06 1.84
C ARG A 197 -14.53 11.58 1.90
N PHE A 198 -14.30 12.25 0.76
CA PHE A 198 -14.27 13.70 0.63
C PHE A 198 -15.36 14.21 -0.32
N GLY A 199 -16.07 15.27 0.08
CA GLY A 199 -17.11 15.88 -0.77
C GLY A 199 -16.59 16.73 -1.95
N ASN A 200 -15.27 16.96 -2.05
CA ASN A 200 -14.66 17.92 -2.99
C ASN A 200 -13.47 17.31 -3.76
N ALA A 201 -13.67 16.17 -4.42
CA ALA A 201 -12.63 15.48 -5.18
C ALA A 201 -12.73 15.71 -6.71
N GLU A 202 -11.58 15.95 -7.34
CA GLU A 202 -11.44 16.16 -8.78
C GLU A 202 -10.39 15.20 -9.36
N PHE A 203 -10.83 14.27 -10.21
CA PHE A 203 -9.95 13.41 -11.00
C PHE A 203 -9.41 14.18 -12.22
N CYS A 204 -8.11 14.41 -12.23
CA CYS A 204 -7.38 15.29 -13.13
C CYS A 204 -6.41 14.52 -14.05
N ALA A 205 -6.89 13.44 -14.65
CA ALA A 205 -6.17 12.70 -15.68
C ALA A 205 -6.95 12.63 -16.99
N GLN A 206 -6.20 12.59 -18.08
CA GLN A 206 -6.71 12.39 -19.43
C GLN A 206 -5.97 11.25 -20.12
N LYS A 207 -6.67 10.59 -21.03
CA LYS A 207 -6.11 9.50 -21.84
C LYS A 207 -5.47 10.08 -23.10
N SER A 208 -4.20 9.79 -23.32
CA SER A 208 -3.50 10.16 -24.55
C SER A 208 -4.04 9.38 -25.75
N THR A 209 -3.72 9.84 -26.95
CA THR A 209 -4.02 9.12 -28.21
C THR A 209 -3.36 7.75 -28.28
N SER A 210 -2.24 7.56 -27.58
CA SER A 210 -1.56 6.27 -27.44
C SER A 210 -2.14 5.37 -26.35
N GLY A 211 -3.23 5.79 -25.69
CA GLY A 211 -3.95 5.01 -24.68
C GLY A 211 -3.40 5.09 -23.25
N TYR A 212 -2.34 5.86 -22.99
CA TYR A 212 -1.77 6.04 -21.66
C TYR A 212 -2.45 7.18 -20.90
N TRP A 213 -2.56 7.04 -19.59
CA TRP A 213 -3.04 8.12 -18.72
C TRP A 213 -1.93 9.12 -18.43
N SER A 214 -2.28 10.40 -18.48
CA SER A 214 -1.40 11.52 -18.12
C SER A 214 -2.21 12.60 -17.39
N PRO A 215 -1.58 13.49 -16.61
CA PRO A 215 -2.32 14.58 -15.98
C PRO A 215 -3.03 15.46 -17.02
N ASP A 216 -4.28 15.83 -16.74
CA ASP A 216 -4.96 16.94 -17.42
C ASP A 216 -4.48 18.23 -16.78
N PHE A 217 -3.38 18.79 -17.30
CA PHE A 217 -2.74 19.97 -16.72
C PHE A 217 -3.69 21.16 -16.59
N THR A 218 -4.60 21.36 -17.56
CA THR A 218 -5.57 22.45 -17.50
C THR A 218 -6.52 22.28 -16.32
N ARG A 219 -7.00 21.06 -16.10
CA ARG A 219 -7.87 20.74 -14.97
C ARG A 219 -7.13 20.84 -13.64
N VAL A 220 -5.89 20.35 -13.55
CA VAL A 220 -5.06 20.49 -12.34
C VAL A 220 -4.90 21.97 -11.96
N ILE A 221 -4.49 22.82 -12.90
CA ILE A 221 -4.28 24.26 -12.64
C ILE A 221 -5.59 24.93 -12.21
N LYS A 222 -6.72 24.64 -12.87
CA LYS A 222 -8.04 25.16 -12.48
C LYS A 222 -8.44 24.73 -11.06
N THR A 223 -8.14 23.49 -10.68
CA THR A 223 -8.40 22.97 -9.33
C THR A 223 -7.56 23.70 -8.29
N PHE A 224 -6.28 23.96 -8.58
CA PHE A 224 -5.39 24.74 -7.70
C PHE A 224 -5.85 26.20 -7.57
N GLU A 225 -6.21 26.85 -8.67
CA GLU A 225 -6.76 28.21 -8.65
C GLU A 225 -8.09 28.29 -7.86
N LYS A 226 -8.95 27.28 -7.97
CA LYS A 226 -10.17 27.16 -7.16
C LYS A 226 -9.83 27.09 -5.68
N ALA A 227 -8.85 26.27 -5.30
CA ALA A 227 -8.39 26.13 -3.92
C ALA A 227 -7.88 27.47 -3.36
N ILE A 228 -7.09 28.21 -4.13
CA ILE A 228 -6.57 29.53 -3.76
C ILE A 228 -7.71 30.53 -3.54
N ARG A 229 -8.69 30.60 -4.47
CA ARG A 229 -9.84 31.51 -4.30
C ARG A 229 -10.67 31.21 -3.07
N LEU A 230 -10.75 29.95 -2.67
CA LEU A 230 -11.49 29.49 -1.50
C LEU A 230 -10.65 29.46 -0.21
N SER A 231 -9.36 29.80 -0.29
CA SER A 231 -8.39 29.61 0.79
C SER A 231 -8.44 28.20 1.40
N ALA A 232 -8.71 27.19 0.57
CA ALA A 232 -8.87 25.81 0.99
C ALA A 232 -7.57 25.03 0.76
N PRO A 233 -7.10 24.22 1.72
CA PRO A 233 -5.94 23.35 1.49
C PRO A 233 -6.22 22.35 0.37
N VAL A 234 -5.16 21.91 -0.31
CA VAL A 234 -5.24 20.89 -1.35
C VAL A 234 -4.62 19.59 -0.86
N LEU A 235 -5.35 18.48 -0.96
CA LEU A 235 -4.79 17.14 -0.87
C LEU A 235 -4.55 16.63 -2.29
N THR A 236 -3.28 16.51 -2.68
CA THR A 236 -2.92 15.96 -4.00
C THR A 236 -2.60 14.47 -3.87
N LEU A 237 -3.33 13.62 -4.58
CA LEU A 237 -3.09 12.18 -4.65
C LEU A 237 -2.51 11.84 -6.03
N THR A 238 -1.29 11.31 -6.09
CA THR A 238 -0.61 11.19 -7.39
C THR A 238 0.42 10.06 -7.47
N PRO A 239 0.54 9.36 -8.60
CA PRO A 239 1.75 8.61 -8.91
C PRO A 239 2.96 9.56 -9.05
N ALA A 240 4.15 9.15 -8.60
CA ALA A 240 5.38 9.96 -8.72
C ALA A 240 5.66 10.42 -10.17
N SER A 241 5.38 9.57 -11.18
CA SER A 241 5.55 9.92 -12.59
C SER A 241 4.62 11.04 -13.04
N ALA A 242 3.37 11.04 -12.58
CA ALA A 242 2.38 12.06 -12.91
C ALA A 242 2.72 13.41 -12.27
N LEU A 243 3.27 13.39 -11.04
CA LEU A 243 3.80 14.58 -10.39
C LEU A 243 4.99 15.18 -11.16
N VAL A 244 5.93 14.35 -11.62
CA VAL A 244 7.05 14.82 -12.48
C VAL A 244 6.51 15.48 -13.75
N LEU A 245 5.57 14.85 -14.45
CA LEU A 245 4.98 15.42 -15.67
C LEU A 245 4.31 16.78 -15.41
N LEU A 246 3.62 16.92 -14.28
CA LEU A 246 3.01 18.20 -13.88
C LEU A 246 4.08 19.28 -13.67
N LEU A 247 5.14 18.98 -12.94
CA LEU A 247 6.19 19.95 -12.63
C LEU A 247 7.01 20.32 -13.88
N GLU A 248 7.27 19.37 -14.78
CA GLU A 248 7.88 19.63 -16.08
C GLU A 248 7.01 20.56 -16.95
N PHE A 249 5.69 20.32 -16.97
CA PHE A 249 4.74 21.21 -17.64
C PHE A 249 4.78 22.62 -17.03
N MET A 250 4.69 22.73 -15.70
CA MET A 250 4.72 24.03 -15.01
C MET A 250 6.01 24.78 -15.29
N SER A 251 7.16 24.10 -15.24
CA SER A 251 8.46 24.70 -15.58
C SER A 251 8.51 25.19 -17.03
N LYS A 252 8.11 24.34 -18.00
CA LYS A 252 8.09 24.70 -19.43
C LYS A 252 7.21 25.92 -19.73
N HIS A 253 6.14 26.08 -18.97
CA HIS A 253 5.18 27.17 -19.15
C HIS A 253 5.40 28.34 -18.17
N SER A 254 6.50 28.34 -17.40
CA SER A 254 6.80 29.36 -16.39
C SER A 254 5.65 29.60 -15.39
N VAL A 255 4.92 28.52 -15.06
CA VAL A 255 3.82 28.53 -14.10
C VAL A 255 4.38 28.21 -12.71
N SER A 256 4.10 29.07 -11.75
CA SER A 256 4.37 28.86 -10.33
C SER A 256 3.13 29.24 -9.54
N ILE A 257 2.62 28.33 -8.71
CA ILE A 257 1.35 28.48 -7.99
C ILE A 257 1.58 28.11 -6.54
N LYS A 258 1.53 29.09 -5.63
CA LYS A 258 1.63 28.82 -4.20
C LYS A 258 0.28 28.35 -3.67
N LEU A 259 0.20 27.07 -3.32
CA LEU A 259 -1.00 26.48 -2.76
C LEU A 259 -1.24 26.98 -1.33
N PRO A 260 -2.50 27.03 -0.86
CA PRO A 260 -2.81 27.47 0.49
C PRO A 260 -2.04 26.67 1.55
N PRO A 261 -1.74 27.27 2.72
CA PRO A 261 -1.18 26.56 3.85
C PRO A 261 -1.97 25.29 4.15
N TYR A 262 -1.29 24.31 4.72
CA TYR A 262 -1.83 22.99 5.01
C TYR A 262 -2.11 22.10 3.80
N SER A 263 -1.77 22.51 2.58
CA SER A 263 -1.77 21.59 1.44
C SER A 263 -0.78 20.44 1.65
N VAL A 264 -1.13 19.26 1.14
CA VAL A 264 -0.41 17.99 1.32
C VAL A 264 -0.34 17.28 -0.03
N ILE A 265 0.80 16.64 -0.30
CA ILE A 265 0.91 15.68 -1.41
C ILE A 265 1.12 14.29 -0.82
N MET A 266 0.29 13.33 -1.24
CA MET A 266 0.56 11.91 -1.10
C MET A 266 0.99 11.38 -2.47
N GLU A 267 2.26 11.05 -2.60
CA GLU A 267 2.82 10.47 -3.81
C GLU A 267 3.04 8.96 -3.62
N THR A 268 2.95 8.20 -4.71
CA THR A 268 3.17 6.74 -4.68
C THR A 268 3.88 6.23 -5.93
N GLY A 269 4.56 5.09 -5.75
CA GLY A 269 5.14 4.31 -6.81
C GLY A 269 6.46 4.88 -7.33
N GLY A 270 6.74 4.65 -8.61
CA GLY A 270 7.99 5.05 -9.23
C GLY A 270 7.80 5.42 -10.70
N TYR A 271 8.90 5.78 -11.35
CA TYR A 271 8.88 6.44 -12.66
C TYR A 271 8.52 5.52 -13.85
N LYS A 272 8.52 4.18 -13.65
CA LYS A 272 8.05 3.12 -14.57
C LYS A 272 8.35 3.35 -16.06
N GLY A 273 9.50 3.96 -16.37
CA GLY A 273 9.95 4.27 -17.74
C GLY A 273 9.16 5.36 -18.48
N GLN A 274 8.14 5.97 -17.87
CA GLN A 274 7.34 7.03 -18.49
C GLN A 274 8.05 8.39 -18.46
N VAL A 275 8.88 8.60 -17.44
CA VAL A 275 9.68 9.82 -17.24
C VAL A 275 11.08 9.45 -16.80
N LYS A 276 12.02 10.39 -16.97
CA LYS A 276 13.38 10.22 -16.43
C LYS A 276 13.31 10.16 -14.90
N PRO A 277 13.98 9.19 -14.25
CA PRO A 277 14.02 9.14 -12.79
C PRO A 277 14.57 10.44 -12.18
N VAL A 278 13.86 10.99 -11.20
CA VAL A 278 14.27 12.18 -10.45
C VAL A 278 14.54 11.76 -9.00
N PRO A 279 15.67 12.17 -8.39
CA PRO A 279 15.88 11.97 -6.94
C PRO A 279 14.75 12.62 -6.13
N LYS A 280 14.25 11.95 -5.08
CA LYS A 280 13.10 12.44 -4.30
C LYS A 280 13.37 13.82 -3.68
N SER A 281 14.56 14.04 -3.14
CA SER A 281 15.04 15.34 -2.66
C SER A 281 14.90 16.45 -3.70
N LYS A 282 15.29 16.18 -4.95
CA LYS A 282 15.14 17.13 -6.05
C LYS A 282 13.66 17.36 -6.41
N LEU A 283 12.87 16.28 -6.48
CA LEU A 283 11.44 16.38 -6.75
C LEU A 283 10.74 17.24 -5.71
N TYR A 284 11.02 16.99 -4.43
CA TYR A 284 10.37 17.66 -3.29
C TYR A 284 10.83 19.13 -3.18
N ALA A 285 12.09 19.43 -3.50
CA ALA A 285 12.56 20.81 -3.60
C ALA A 285 11.82 21.60 -4.70
N ILE A 286 11.57 20.98 -5.86
CA ILE A 286 10.78 21.62 -6.94
C ILE A 286 9.32 21.80 -6.50
N VAL A 287 8.72 20.84 -5.80
CA VAL A 287 7.37 21.00 -5.22
C VAL A 287 7.32 22.19 -4.27
N GLU A 288 8.28 22.35 -3.38
CA GLU A 288 8.35 23.48 -2.46
C GLU A 288 8.51 24.82 -3.20
N GLU A 289 9.41 24.85 -4.19
CA GLU A 289 9.66 26.02 -5.02
C GLU A 289 8.45 26.43 -5.87
N VAL A 290 7.76 25.48 -6.49
CA VAL A 290 6.71 25.76 -7.49
C VAL A 290 5.32 25.77 -6.88
N LEU A 291 5.05 24.86 -5.93
CA LEU A 291 3.75 24.67 -5.28
C LEU A 291 3.67 25.29 -3.88
N GLY A 292 4.80 25.66 -3.27
CA GLY A 292 4.82 26.22 -1.91
C GLY A 292 4.51 25.19 -0.82
N ILE A 293 4.53 23.89 -1.14
CA ILE A 293 4.29 22.82 -0.17
C ILE A 293 5.64 22.41 0.44
N PRO A 294 5.85 22.58 1.76
CA PRO A 294 7.10 22.21 2.39
C PRO A 294 7.30 20.69 2.36
N GLN A 295 8.55 20.24 2.35
CA GLN A 295 8.87 18.82 2.13
C GLN A 295 8.32 17.89 3.22
N ASN A 296 8.16 18.39 4.45
CA ASN A 296 7.49 17.65 5.54
C ASN A 296 5.97 17.50 5.32
N ARG A 297 5.41 18.07 4.25
CA ARG A 297 4.01 17.93 3.82
C ARG A 297 3.86 17.11 2.54
N ILE A 298 4.91 16.40 2.16
CA ILE A 298 4.91 15.43 1.08
C ILE A 298 5.13 14.06 1.70
N VAL A 299 4.16 13.17 1.56
CA VAL A 299 4.16 11.80 2.09
C VAL A 299 4.34 10.83 0.93
N SER A 300 5.27 9.90 1.08
CA SER A 300 5.44 8.79 0.15
C SER A 300 4.71 7.55 0.65
N GLU A 301 3.91 6.96 -0.22
CA GLU A 301 3.29 5.66 -0.02
C GLU A 301 4.00 4.59 -0.86
N TYR A 302 4.17 3.42 -0.26
CA TYR A 302 4.73 2.23 -0.87
C TYR A 302 3.74 1.07 -0.79
N GLY A 303 3.39 0.54 -1.96
CA GLY A 303 2.47 -0.55 -2.11
C GLY A 303 2.65 -1.24 -3.46
N MET A 304 1.86 -2.28 -3.69
CA MET A 304 1.84 -3.02 -4.96
C MET A 304 0.49 -3.72 -5.13
N CYS A 305 0.23 -4.21 -6.33
CA CYS A 305 -1.01 -4.89 -6.64
C CYS A 305 -1.22 -6.13 -5.78
N GLU A 306 -0.14 -6.81 -5.42
CA GLU A 306 -0.11 -8.07 -4.69
C GLU A 306 -0.35 -7.90 -3.18
N LEU A 307 -0.28 -6.67 -2.65
CA LEU A 307 -0.50 -6.35 -1.23
C LEU A 307 -1.88 -5.71 -1.02
N SER A 308 -2.47 -5.95 0.15
CA SER A 308 -3.69 -5.28 0.61
C SER A 308 -3.42 -4.20 1.67
N SER A 309 -2.17 -4.07 2.10
CA SER A 309 -1.70 -3.04 3.03
C SER A 309 -0.57 -2.22 2.40
N GLN A 310 -0.57 -0.93 2.70
CA GLN A 310 0.43 0.03 2.21
C GLN A 310 1.38 0.45 3.33
N ALA A 311 2.62 0.80 2.99
CA ALA A 311 3.54 1.46 3.90
C ALA A 311 3.65 2.95 3.58
N TYR A 312 3.92 3.77 4.59
CA TYR A 312 4.11 5.21 4.43
C TYR A 312 5.44 5.63 5.05
N ASP A 313 6.13 6.60 4.43
CA ASP A 313 7.46 7.07 4.85
C ASP A 313 7.46 8.10 5.98
N HIS A 314 6.29 8.31 6.58
CA HIS A 314 6.06 9.45 7.45
C HIS A 314 5.14 9.07 8.61
N ALA A 315 5.69 8.59 9.72
CA ALA A 315 4.89 8.20 10.88
C ALA A 315 4.33 9.41 11.65
N VAL A 316 3.06 9.33 12.06
CA VAL A 316 2.53 10.14 13.15
C VAL A 316 2.88 9.42 14.44
N SER A 317 3.74 10.03 15.27
CA SER A 317 3.81 9.69 16.68
C SER A 317 2.52 10.18 17.35
N ARG A 318 1.72 9.26 17.90
CA ARG A 318 0.41 9.57 18.51
C ARG A 318 0.51 10.29 19.86
N SER A 319 1.69 10.33 20.47
CA SER A 319 1.92 10.86 21.82
C SER A 319 2.38 12.32 21.85
N GLY A 320 2.58 12.97 20.69
CA GLY A 320 3.24 14.27 20.64
C GLY A 320 4.71 14.22 21.11
N THR A 321 5.24 13.04 21.46
CA THR A 321 6.65 12.82 21.72
C THR A 321 7.29 12.19 20.49
N GLU A 322 8.17 12.98 19.89
CA GLU A 322 9.08 12.64 18.79
C GLU A 322 8.44 12.08 17.51
N TYR A 323 8.11 13.04 16.65
CA TYR A 323 7.94 12.87 15.22
C TYR A 323 9.33 12.54 14.63
N GLU A 324 9.44 11.61 13.68
CA GLU A 324 10.69 11.48 12.88
C GLU A 324 10.96 12.79 12.09
N GLY A 325 9.97 13.68 11.96
CA GLY A 325 10.20 15.06 11.51
C GLY A 325 10.28 16.12 12.63
N SER A 326 10.24 15.76 13.91
CA SER A 326 10.69 16.63 15.02
C SER A 326 12.11 16.29 15.43
N ALA A 327 12.65 15.14 15.00
CA ALA A 327 14.07 15.00 14.81
C ALA A 327 14.50 16.10 13.83
N SER A 328 15.09 17.15 14.39
CA SER A 328 15.72 18.19 13.60
C SER A 328 17.17 17.76 13.41
N PRO A 329 17.64 17.61 12.16
CA PRO A 329 16.94 17.85 10.90
C PRO A 329 16.07 16.66 10.42
N ILE A 330 14.97 16.96 9.72
CA ILE A 330 14.14 15.96 9.01
C ILE A 330 15.05 15.18 8.04
N PRO A 331 15.01 13.84 8.03
CA PRO A 331 15.79 13.06 7.08
C PRO A 331 15.50 13.47 5.64
N SER A 332 16.52 13.39 4.77
CA SER A 332 16.29 13.59 3.33
C SER A 332 15.21 12.61 2.84
N PRO A 333 14.39 12.97 1.83
CA PRO A 333 13.30 12.10 1.36
C PRO A 333 13.70 10.66 1.02
N GLU A 334 14.94 10.43 0.61
CA GLU A 334 15.52 9.11 0.33
C GLU A 334 15.83 8.29 1.60
N ASN A 335 16.02 8.97 2.72
CA ASN A 335 16.40 8.37 4.00
C ASN A 335 15.22 8.22 4.97
N ARG A 336 14.01 8.56 4.54
CA ARG A 336 12.80 8.38 5.36
C ARG A 336 12.47 6.90 5.55
N THR A 337 11.99 6.56 6.74
CA THR A 337 11.63 5.19 7.11
C THR A 337 10.18 4.90 6.70
N PHE A 338 9.97 3.83 5.94
CA PHE A 338 8.64 3.30 5.64
C PHE A 338 8.14 2.37 6.73
N HIS A 339 6.86 2.53 7.08
CA HIS A 339 6.17 1.71 8.07
C HIS A 339 4.88 1.14 7.49
N PHE A 340 4.74 -0.18 7.59
CA PHE A 340 3.46 -0.87 7.39
C PHE A 340 2.56 -0.72 8.64
N PRO A 341 1.24 -0.87 8.47
CA PRO A 341 0.30 -0.86 9.58
C PRO A 341 0.52 -2.03 10.53
N PRO A 342 -0.03 -2.01 11.77
CA PRO A 342 0.11 -3.10 12.73
C PRO A 342 -0.34 -4.49 12.23
N TRP A 343 -1.20 -4.55 11.21
CA TRP A 343 -1.65 -5.79 10.56
C TRP A 343 -0.79 -6.22 9.35
N ALA A 344 0.31 -5.52 9.07
CA ALA A 344 1.31 -5.94 8.10
C ALA A 344 2.74 -5.73 8.63
N ARG A 345 3.64 -6.69 8.43
CA ARG A 345 5.03 -6.61 8.90
C ARG A 345 6.00 -6.78 7.74
N ALA A 346 6.95 -5.85 7.65
CA ALA A 346 8.10 -5.99 6.76
C ALA A 346 9.30 -6.58 7.50
N VAL A 347 10.03 -7.44 6.81
CA VAL A 347 11.32 -8.00 7.22
C VAL A 347 12.28 -7.82 6.06
N VAL A 348 13.50 -7.37 6.35
CA VAL A 348 14.54 -7.23 5.32
C VAL A 348 15.42 -8.48 5.37
N ILE A 349 15.38 -9.29 4.32
CA ILE A 349 15.99 -10.62 4.26
C ILE A 349 17.25 -10.60 3.39
N SER A 350 18.33 -11.20 3.87
CA SER A 350 19.52 -11.42 3.03
C SER A 350 19.21 -12.51 2.00
N PRO A 351 19.40 -12.25 0.70
CA PRO A 351 19.18 -13.27 -0.33
C PRO A 351 20.17 -14.44 -0.23
N GLU A 352 21.33 -14.25 0.41
CA GLU A 352 22.35 -15.28 0.59
C GLU A 352 22.01 -16.24 1.75
N SER A 353 21.52 -15.71 2.87
CA SER A 353 21.30 -16.50 4.10
C SER A 353 19.85 -16.87 4.35
N GLY A 354 18.89 -16.17 3.73
CA GLY A 354 17.46 -16.30 4.02
C GLY A 354 17.04 -15.75 5.40
N ALA A 355 17.98 -15.23 6.19
CA ALA A 355 17.73 -14.65 7.49
C ALA A 355 17.47 -13.14 7.41
N GLU A 356 16.84 -12.58 8.44
CA GLU A 356 16.71 -11.14 8.59
C GLU A 356 18.10 -10.50 8.78
N VAL A 357 18.36 -9.43 8.02
CA VAL A 357 19.64 -8.72 8.08
C VAL A 357 19.75 -7.89 9.36
N ALA A 358 20.97 -7.54 9.79
CA ALA A 358 21.16 -6.64 10.93
C ALA A 358 20.63 -5.22 10.64
N LEU A 359 20.49 -4.38 11.67
CA LEU A 359 20.16 -2.96 11.47
C LEU A 359 21.16 -2.30 10.50
N ASP A 360 20.64 -1.40 9.68
CA ASP A 360 21.38 -0.65 8.65
C ASP A 360 22.00 -1.51 7.54
N GLN A 361 21.63 -2.80 7.44
CA GLN A 361 22.02 -3.67 6.34
C GLN A 361 20.94 -3.73 5.26
N THR A 362 21.40 -3.98 4.03
CA THR A 362 20.53 -4.10 2.84
C THR A 362 20.07 -5.55 2.65
N GLY A 363 18.83 -5.73 2.22
CA GLY A 363 18.29 -7.02 1.79
C GLY A 363 17.02 -6.86 0.96
N ILE A 364 16.37 -7.97 0.64
CA ILE A 364 15.09 -7.99 -0.06
C ILE A 364 13.96 -7.80 0.96
N ILE A 365 13.00 -6.94 0.63
CA ILE A 365 11.83 -6.72 1.48
C ILE A 365 10.87 -7.92 1.34
N LYS A 366 10.64 -8.60 2.46
CA LYS A 366 9.57 -9.58 2.67
C LYS A 366 8.46 -8.91 3.46
N VAL A 367 7.21 -9.10 3.05
CA VAL A 367 6.03 -8.58 3.75
C VAL A 367 5.13 -9.75 4.15
N ILE A 368 4.66 -9.75 5.39
CA ILE A 368 3.52 -10.55 5.85
C ILE A 368 2.34 -9.61 6.04
N ASP A 369 1.27 -9.81 5.28
CA ASP A 369 0.09 -8.94 5.25
C ASP A 369 -1.18 -9.71 5.65
N LEU A 370 -1.73 -9.42 6.83
CA LEU A 370 -2.94 -10.09 7.30
C LEU A 370 -4.18 -9.72 6.47
N ALA A 371 -4.17 -8.58 5.78
CA ALA A 371 -5.28 -8.18 4.92
C ALA A 371 -5.38 -9.04 3.63
N ASN A 372 -4.34 -9.80 3.29
CA ASN A 372 -4.31 -10.73 2.16
C ASN A 372 -5.01 -12.08 2.47
N VAL A 373 -6.13 -12.08 3.20
CA VAL A 373 -6.84 -13.30 3.65
C VAL A 373 -7.15 -14.26 2.49
N PHE A 374 -7.66 -13.71 1.38
CA PHE A 374 -8.07 -14.47 0.20
C PHE A 374 -6.96 -14.68 -0.84
N SER A 375 -5.73 -14.24 -0.52
CA SER A 375 -4.54 -14.28 -1.37
C SER A 375 -3.41 -15.02 -0.66
N VAL A 376 -2.15 -14.71 -0.95
CA VAL A 376 -0.99 -15.14 -0.15
C VAL A 376 -0.56 -14.00 0.77
N GLN A 377 -0.42 -14.26 2.07
CA GLN A 377 -0.01 -13.23 3.03
C GLN A 377 1.49 -12.89 2.96
N ALA A 378 2.32 -13.84 2.56
CA ALA A 378 3.78 -13.74 2.62
C ALA A 378 4.39 -13.50 1.24
N ILE A 379 4.93 -12.30 1.01
CA ILE A 379 5.38 -11.86 -0.31
C ILE A 379 6.81 -11.31 -0.24
N PHE A 380 7.69 -11.80 -1.11
CA PHE A 380 8.93 -11.11 -1.47
C PHE A 380 8.62 -10.07 -2.54
N THR A 381 8.83 -8.81 -2.22
CA THR A 381 8.41 -7.70 -3.10
C THR A 381 9.28 -7.60 -4.35
N GLY A 382 10.51 -8.10 -4.28
CA GLY A 382 11.55 -7.90 -5.29
C GLY A 382 12.21 -6.52 -5.20
N ASP A 383 11.91 -5.76 -4.15
CA ASP A 383 12.51 -4.47 -3.87
C ASP A 383 13.55 -4.60 -2.74
N LEU A 384 14.62 -3.83 -2.87
CA LEU A 384 15.69 -3.72 -1.88
C LEU A 384 15.31 -2.68 -0.83
N GLY A 385 15.56 -3.03 0.42
CA GLY A 385 15.41 -2.13 1.55
C GLY A 385 16.60 -2.22 2.50
N ILE A 386 16.80 -1.15 3.27
CA ILE A 386 17.71 -1.16 4.42
C ILE A 386 16.86 -1.30 5.67
N ARG A 387 17.18 -2.30 6.51
CA ARG A 387 16.50 -2.48 7.80
C ARG A 387 16.79 -1.29 8.71
N THR A 388 15.74 -0.70 9.29
CA THR A 388 15.89 0.32 10.35
C THR A 388 15.34 -0.24 11.66
N LYS A 389 15.49 0.53 12.75
CA LYS A 389 14.95 0.17 14.06
C LYS A 389 13.41 0.05 14.05
N HIS A 390 12.75 0.80 13.17
CA HIS A 390 11.30 0.98 13.20
C HIS A 390 10.60 0.58 11.89
N GLY A 391 11.34 0.21 10.85
CA GLY A 391 10.80 -0.12 9.54
C GLY A 391 11.92 -0.39 8.53
N PHE A 392 11.80 0.19 7.34
CA PHE A 392 12.82 0.06 6.29
C PHE A 392 12.98 1.34 5.46
N ARG A 393 14.19 1.60 4.94
CA ARG A 393 14.40 2.58 3.88
C ARG A 393 14.33 1.90 2.53
N LEU A 394 13.55 2.43 1.59
CA LEU A 394 13.38 1.85 0.26
C LEU A 394 14.51 2.28 -0.69
N LEU A 395 15.25 1.33 -1.24
CA LEU A 395 16.31 1.60 -2.23
C LEU A 395 15.82 1.49 -3.68
N GLY A 396 14.70 0.78 -3.89
CA GLY A 396 14.12 0.52 -5.20
C GLY A 396 14.21 -0.95 -5.60
N ARG A 397 13.92 -1.26 -6.86
CA ARG A 397 13.84 -2.65 -7.33
C ARG A 397 15.21 -3.33 -7.38
N ALA A 398 15.28 -4.57 -6.90
CA ALA A 398 16.48 -5.38 -7.06
C ALA A 398 16.81 -5.56 -8.55
N PRO A 399 18.09 -5.48 -8.97
CA PRO A 399 18.47 -5.79 -10.33
C PRO A 399 18.02 -7.21 -10.67
N THR A 400 17.33 -7.39 -11.79
CA THR A 400 17.12 -8.72 -12.36
C THR A 400 18.48 -9.22 -12.84
N LEU A 401 19.19 -9.99 -12.02
CA LEU A 401 20.27 -10.83 -12.53
C LEU A 401 19.60 -11.87 -13.43
N GLU A 402 19.82 -11.77 -14.75
CA GLU A 402 19.58 -12.93 -15.61
C GLU A 402 20.33 -14.12 -15.00
N PRO A 403 19.72 -15.32 -14.93
CA PRO A 403 20.38 -16.49 -14.37
C PRO A 403 21.54 -16.90 -15.28
N ARG A 404 22.70 -16.31 -15.06
CA ARG A 404 23.97 -16.86 -15.52
C ARG A 404 24.26 -18.09 -14.68
N GLY A 405 23.77 -19.23 -15.14
CA GLY A 405 24.23 -20.56 -14.74
C GLY A 405 23.93 -20.95 -13.30
N CYS A 406 23.04 -21.92 -13.13
CA CYS A 406 23.04 -22.90 -12.04
C CYS A 406 23.60 -22.46 -10.68
N SER A 407 22.85 -21.64 -9.94
CA SER A 407 22.68 -21.69 -8.48
C SER A 407 22.14 -20.34 -8.02
N LEU A 408 20.87 -20.26 -7.58
CA LEU A 408 20.34 -19.25 -6.63
C LEU A 408 18.83 -19.49 -6.42
N MET A 409 18.54 -20.58 -5.70
CA MET A 409 17.47 -20.77 -4.72
C MET A 409 17.49 -22.27 -4.35
N VAL A 410 18.50 -22.64 -3.56
CA VAL A 410 18.55 -23.91 -2.85
C VAL A 410 19.08 -23.60 -1.46
N THR A 411 18.18 -23.30 -0.55
CA THR A 411 17.99 -23.96 0.77
C THR A 411 16.83 -23.29 1.49
#